data_AF-A0A9E1KH96-F1
#
_entry.id   AF-A0A9E1KH96-F1
#
_cell.length_a   1.000
_cell.length_b   1.000
_cell.length_c   1.000
_cell.angle_alpha   90.00
_cell.angle_beta   90.00
_cell.angle_gamma   90.00
#
_symmetry.space_group_name_H-M   'P 1'
#
loop_
_entity.id
_entity.type
_entity.pdbx_description
1 polymer ?
#
loop_
_entity_poly.entity_id
_entity_poly.type
_entity_poly.pdbx_seq_one_letter_code
_entity_poly.pdbx_strand_id
1 'polypeptide(L)'
;YAGFDSRYFGDGFITPAFPVTGDTVKDIVLPPYAQISGRVLDAEGQGFAGVSVGAQAPKSGFFYSAVYVTTDSEGYYKFAAVAGPDHHFTLTPPAGSGYLVQTVSNVDLTSDQAGIAFKLSIDPDPDPDPSYDESLPVWLLYYVNKQRANCHADRC
;
A
#
# COMPACT_ATOMS: atom_id res chain seq x y z
N TYR A 1 -23.89 40.98 -12.36
CA TYR A 1 -23.19 39.69 -12.25
C TYR A 1 -21.77 39.99 -11.80
N ALA A 2 -21.46 39.69 -10.54
CA ALA A 2 -20.19 40.03 -9.92
C ALA A 2 -19.06 39.19 -10.53
N GLY A 3 -17.97 39.85 -10.92
CA GLY A 3 -16.77 39.21 -11.44
C GLY A 3 -16.10 38.35 -10.38
N PHE A 4 -15.69 37.15 -10.78
CA PHE A 4 -14.88 36.28 -9.97
C PHE A 4 -13.45 36.86 -9.92
N ASP A 5 -13.07 37.46 -8.79
CA ASP A 5 -11.73 37.98 -8.53
C ASP A 5 -10.77 36.79 -8.26
N SER A 6 -9.74 36.67 -9.08
CA SER A 6 -8.78 35.57 -9.13
C SER A 6 -7.68 35.65 -8.05
N ARG A 7 -7.92 36.34 -6.93
CA ARG A 7 -6.88 36.63 -5.92
C ARG A 7 -6.93 35.77 -4.66
N TYR A 8 -7.70 34.69 -4.63
CA TYR A 8 -7.90 33.91 -3.39
C TYR A 8 -7.70 32.39 -3.49
N PHE A 9 -6.79 31.92 -4.35
CA PHE A 9 -6.14 30.61 -4.14
C PHE A 9 -4.67 30.70 -4.51
N GLY A 10 -3.80 30.44 -3.54
CA GLY A 10 -2.35 30.54 -3.66
C GLY A 10 -1.79 29.70 -4.81
N ASP A 11 -1.27 30.43 -5.80
CA ASP A 11 0.03 30.21 -6.46
C ASP A 11 0.60 28.78 -6.50
N GLY A 12 0.02 27.96 -7.39
CA GLY A 12 0.69 26.80 -7.98
C GLY A 12 0.38 26.56 -9.46
N PHE A 13 -0.50 27.35 -10.07
CA PHE A 13 -0.83 27.22 -11.48
C PHE A 13 -0.22 28.37 -12.28
N ILE A 14 0.90 28.11 -12.95
CA ILE A 14 1.22 28.82 -14.20
C ILE A 14 0.67 27.97 -15.34
N THR A 15 -0.65 27.77 -15.36
CA THR A 15 -1.33 27.49 -16.61
C THR A 15 -1.93 28.82 -17.07
N PRO A 16 -1.84 29.20 -18.35
CA PRO A 16 -2.65 30.31 -18.81
C PRO A 16 -4.10 29.97 -18.45
N ALA A 17 -4.76 30.88 -17.73
CA ALA A 17 -6.18 30.74 -17.41
C ALA A 17 -6.91 30.33 -18.69
N PHE A 18 -7.76 29.29 -18.60
CA PHE A 18 -8.54 28.82 -19.74
C PHE A 18 -9.94 29.42 -19.63
N PRO A 19 -10.19 30.62 -20.18
CA PRO A 19 -11.49 31.26 -20.06
C PRO A 19 -12.53 30.51 -20.91
N VAL A 20 -13.48 29.85 -20.25
CA VAL A 20 -14.65 29.27 -20.90
C VAL A 20 -15.74 30.34 -20.93
N THR A 21 -15.91 31.00 -22.08
CA THR A 21 -16.86 32.13 -22.26
C THR A 21 -18.08 31.74 -23.10
N GLY A 22 -18.15 30.48 -23.54
CA GLY A 22 -19.25 29.89 -24.29
C GLY A 22 -18.99 28.39 -24.48
N ASP A 23 -19.87 27.72 -25.23
CA ASP A 23 -19.73 26.30 -25.53
C ASP A 23 -18.36 26.01 -26.14
N THR A 24 -17.59 25.18 -25.45
CA THR A 24 -16.19 24.89 -25.77
C THR A 24 -16.00 23.40 -25.77
N VAL A 25 -15.44 22.87 -26.86
CA VAL A 25 -14.98 21.48 -26.93
C VAL A 25 -13.50 21.43 -26.59
N LYS A 26 -13.11 20.53 -25.69
CA LYS A 26 -11.73 20.34 -25.28
C LYS A 26 -11.40 18.86 -25.16
N ASP A 27 -10.26 18.47 -25.69
CA ASP A 27 -9.73 17.12 -25.52
C ASP A 27 -9.12 16.95 -24.12
N ILE A 28 -9.51 15.87 -23.46
CA ILE A 28 -8.93 15.43 -22.19
C ILE A 28 -8.03 14.25 -22.50
N VAL A 29 -6.74 14.40 -22.21
CA VAL A 29 -5.75 13.32 -22.34
C VAL A 29 -5.59 12.66 -20.97
N LEU A 30 -5.84 11.36 -20.90
CA LEU A 30 -5.56 10.59 -19.69
C LEU A 30 -4.06 10.27 -19.61
N PRO A 31 -3.45 10.37 -18.41
CA PRO A 31 -2.09 9.89 -18.20
C PRO A 31 -1.98 8.39 -18.55
N PRO A 32 -0.79 7.92 -18.96
CA PRO A 32 -0.56 6.49 -19.11
C PRO A 32 -0.79 5.79 -17.77
N TYR A 33 -1.23 4.53 -17.84
CA TYR A 33 -1.45 3.67 -16.67
C TYR A 33 -0.69 2.36 -16.85
N ALA A 34 -0.35 1.73 -15.74
CA ALA A 34 0.17 0.37 -15.69
C ALA A 34 -0.85 -0.55 -15.03
N GLN A 35 -0.98 -1.78 -15.52
CA GLN A 35 -1.72 -2.84 -14.84
C GLN A 35 -0.82 -3.54 -13.83
N ILE A 36 -1.34 -3.73 -12.62
CA ILE A 36 -0.67 -4.40 -11.52
C ILE A 36 -1.51 -5.60 -11.12
N SER A 37 -0.87 -6.77 -11.01
CA SER A 37 -1.51 -7.98 -10.51
C SER A 37 -0.54 -8.82 -9.70
N GLY A 38 -1.07 -9.54 -8.72
CA GLY A 38 -0.24 -10.26 -7.79
C GLY A 38 -1.03 -11.03 -6.75
N ARG A 39 -0.32 -11.47 -5.71
CA ARG A 39 -0.92 -12.14 -4.54
C ARG A 39 -0.36 -11.60 -3.24
N VAL A 40 -1.18 -11.61 -2.20
CA VAL A 40 -0.73 -11.46 -0.82
C VAL A 40 -0.75 -12.82 -0.18
N LEU A 41 0.35 -13.18 0.48
CA LEU A 41 0.57 -14.46 1.13
C LEU A 41 0.73 -14.25 2.64
N ASP A 42 0.32 -15.21 3.43
CA ASP A 42 0.59 -15.28 4.87
C ASP A 42 2.03 -15.78 5.17
N ALA A 43 2.33 -16.01 6.46
CA ALA A 43 3.64 -16.48 6.90
C ALA A 43 3.92 -17.93 6.44
N GLU A 44 2.86 -18.72 6.26
CA GLU A 44 2.86 -20.11 5.80
C GLU A 44 2.91 -20.22 4.27
N GLY A 45 2.75 -19.11 3.55
CA GLY A 45 2.76 -19.04 2.09
C GLY A 45 1.41 -19.32 1.44
N GLN A 46 0.31 -19.37 2.19
CA GLN A 46 -1.05 -19.45 1.66
C GLN A 46 -1.58 -18.05 1.29
N GLY A 47 -2.48 -18.01 0.31
CA GLY A 47 -3.12 -16.77 -0.11
C GLY A 47 -3.95 -16.15 1.00
N PHE A 48 -3.75 -14.87 1.28
CA PHE A 48 -4.41 -14.19 2.39
C PHE A 48 -5.47 -13.21 1.89
N ALA A 49 -6.73 -13.51 2.23
CA ALA A 49 -7.90 -12.79 1.77
C ALA A 49 -8.19 -11.53 2.60
N GLY A 50 -8.86 -10.54 1.99
CA GLY A 50 -9.32 -9.36 2.71
C GLY A 50 -8.27 -8.28 2.97
N VAL A 51 -7.07 -8.40 2.41
CA VAL A 51 -6.02 -7.37 2.53
C VAL A 51 -6.33 -6.22 1.61
N SER A 52 -6.39 -5.01 2.16
CA SER A 52 -6.45 -3.80 1.37
C SER A 52 -5.05 -3.46 0.83
N VAL A 53 -4.86 -3.61 -0.48
CA VAL A 53 -3.67 -3.22 -1.22
C VAL A 53 -3.91 -1.83 -1.82
N GLY A 54 -3.24 -0.83 -1.26
CA GLY A 54 -3.21 0.53 -1.77
C GLY A 54 -1.96 0.79 -2.59
N ALA A 55 -2.08 1.50 -3.71
CA ALA A 55 -0.95 2.05 -4.47
C ALA A 55 -1.12 3.56 -4.61
N GLN A 56 -0.10 4.29 -4.21
CA GLN A 56 -0.06 5.75 -4.18
C GLN A 56 1.09 6.22 -5.07
N ALA A 57 0.78 7.08 -6.03
CA ALA A 57 1.81 7.77 -6.82
C ALA A 57 2.64 8.69 -5.92
N PRO A 58 3.94 8.89 -6.23
CA PRO A 58 4.73 9.89 -5.54
C PRO A 58 4.05 11.26 -5.69
N LYS A 59 4.09 12.05 -4.61
CA LYS A 59 3.40 13.35 -4.57
C LYS A 59 3.91 14.25 -5.70
N SER A 60 3.09 14.46 -6.73
CA SER A 60 3.36 15.41 -7.81
C SER A 60 2.40 16.59 -7.71
N GLY A 61 2.82 17.64 -7.00
CA GLY A 61 1.99 18.83 -6.78
C GLY A 61 0.75 18.56 -5.91
N PHE A 62 -0.43 18.99 -6.38
CA PHE A 62 -1.70 18.92 -5.64
C PHE A 62 -2.50 17.64 -5.86
N PHE A 63 -2.09 16.77 -6.80
CA PHE A 63 -2.85 15.57 -7.16
C PHE A 63 -2.24 14.33 -6.52
N TYR A 64 -3.06 13.62 -5.76
CA TYR A 64 -2.74 12.30 -5.22
C TYR A 64 -3.50 11.27 -6.06
N SER A 65 -2.79 10.42 -6.81
CA SER A 65 -3.40 9.23 -7.40
C SER A 65 -3.23 8.09 -6.40
N ALA A 66 -4.32 7.68 -5.77
CA ALA A 66 -4.35 6.52 -4.88
C ALA A 66 -5.44 5.55 -5.34
N VAL A 67 -5.08 4.28 -5.44
CA VAL A 67 -6.01 3.20 -5.77
C VAL A 67 -5.91 2.15 -4.68
N TYR A 68 -7.05 1.64 -4.21
CA TYR A 68 -7.13 0.60 -3.20
C TYR A 68 -7.97 -0.56 -3.74
N VAL A 69 -7.48 -1.78 -3.56
CA VAL A 69 -8.26 -3.00 -3.81
C VAL A 69 -8.14 -3.97 -2.67
N THR A 70 -9.14 -4.81 -2.49
CA THR A 70 -9.11 -5.89 -1.50
C THR A 70 -8.73 -7.20 -2.17
N THR A 71 -7.87 -7.99 -1.54
CA THR A 71 -7.52 -9.33 -2.05
C THR A 71 -8.71 -10.28 -2.00
N ASP A 72 -8.82 -11.15 -3.00
CA ASP A 72 -9.85 -12.20 -3.07
C ASP A 72 -9.58 -13.37 -2.11
N SER A 73 -10.43 -14.41 -2.15
CA SER A 73 -10.33 -15.59 -1.28
C SER A 73 -9.03 -16.38 -1.45
N GLU A 74 -8.33 -16.23 -2.57
CA GLU A 74 -7.04 -16.88 -2.83
C GLU A 74 -5.87 -15.89 -2.69
N GLY A 75 -6.12 -14.68 -2.17
CA GLY A 75 -5.14 -13.64 -1.93
C GLY A 75 -4.76 -12.82 -3.16
N TYR A 76 -5.43 -12.97 -4.31
CA TYR A 76 -5.07 -12.23 -5.52
C TYR A 76 -5.60 -10.80 -5.48
N TYR A 77 -4.85 -9.92 -6.13
CA TYR A 77 -5.27 -8.55 -6.40
C TYR A 77 -4.94 -8.18 -7.85
N LYS A 78 -5.76 -7.27 -8.40
CA LYS A 78 -5.51 -6.65 -9.70
C LYS A 78 -6.07 -5.23 -9.74
N PHE A 79 -5.29 -4.27 -10.22
CA PHE A 79 -5.73 -2.89 -10.44
C PHE A 79 -4.88 -2.18 -11.49
N ALA A 80 -5.31 -0.99 -11.89
CA ALA A 80 -4.52 -0.08 -12.71
C ALA A 80 -4.15 1.15 -11.88
N ALA A 81 -2.91 1.62 -12.02
CA ALA A 81 -2.44 2.87 -11.41
C ALA A 81 -1.77 3.74 -12.47
N VAL A 82 -1.63 5.03 -12.21
CA VAL A 82 -0.90 5.95 -13.10
C VAL A 82 0.53 5.42 -13.28
N ALA A 83 1.01 5.38 -14.52
CA ALA A 83 2.34 4.90 -14.80
C ALA A 83 3.38 5.91 -14.30
N GLY A 84 4.44 5.41 -13.66
CA GLY A 84 5.54 6.23 -13.18
C GLY A 84 6.43 5.52 -12.15
N PRO A 85 7.61 6.10 -11.86
CA PRO A 85 8.49 5.59 -10.83
C PRO A 85 7.98 5.90 -9.42
N ASP A 86 8.64 5.36 -8.40
CA ASP A 86 8.54 5.76 -7.00
C ASP A 86 7.16 5.69 -6.35
N HIS A 87 6.36 4.68 -6.71
CA HIS A 87 5.09 4.43 -6.04
C HIS A 87 5.26 3.85 -4.63
N HIS A 88 4.33 4.21 -3.75
CA HIS A 88 4.21 3.65 -2.41
C HIS A 88 3.02 2.72 -2.34
N PHE A 89 3.26 1.47 -1.94
CA PHE A 89 2.24 0.47 -1.73
C PHE A 89 1.98 0.32 -0.24
N THR A 90 0.72 0.24 0.16
CA THR A 90 0.32 0.00 1.55
C THR A 90 -0.55 -1.25 1.60
N LEU A 91 -0.13 -2.24 2.35
CA LEU A 91 -0.85 -3.47 2.62
C LEU A 91 -1.46 -3.36 3.99
N THR A 92 -2.79 -3.31 4.06
CA THR A 92 -3.54 -3.24 5.32
C THR A 92 -4.35 -4.52 5.50
N PRO A 93 -3.87 -5.46 6.33
CA PRO A 93 -4.63 -6.66 6.68
C PRO A 93 -5.94 -6.33 7.42
N PRO A 94 -6.93 -7.24 7.42
CA PRO A 94 -8.12 -7.10 8.26
C PRO A 94 -7.76 -6.95 9.73
N ALA A 95 -8.50 -6.09 10.45
CA ALA A 95 -8.29 -5.92 11.89
C ALA A 95 -8.46 -7.26 12.64
N GLY A 96 -7.55 -7.54 13.59
CA GLY A 96 -7.55 -8.79 14.34
C GLY A 96 -6.94 -9.99 13.61
N SER A 97 -6.34 -9.81 12.43
CA SER A 97 -5.67 -10.90 11.71
C SER A 97 -4.29 -11.29 12.27
N GLY A 98 -3.73 -10.52 13.22
CA GLY A 98 -2.38 -10.73 13.75
C GLY A 98 -1.23 -10.31 12.81
N TYR A 99 -1.55 -9.68 11.67
CA TYR A 99 -0.55 -9.18 10.71
C TYR A 99 -0.43 -7.66 10.78
N LEU A 100 0.78 -7.16 10.58
CA LEU A 100 1.08 -5.75 10.56
C LEU A 100 0.73 -5.10 9.23
N VAL A 101 0.40 -3.80 9.29
CA VAL A 101 0.38 -2.94 8.11
C VAL A 101 1.79 -2.84 7.56
N GLN A 102 1.95 -3.06 6.26
CA GLN A 102 3.24 -2.96 5.59
C GLN A 102 3.20 -1.91 4.51
N THR A 103 4.33 -1.22 4.35
CA THR A 103 4.52 -0.25 3.28
C THR A 103 5.73 -0.63 2.44
N VAL A 104 5.54 -0.71 1.12
CA VAL A 104 6.60 -0.94 0.15
C VAL A 104 6.79 0.35 -0.64
N SER A 105 7.96 0.95 -0.55
CA SER A 105 8.28 2.19 -1.26
C SER A 105 9.13 1.92 -2.49
N ASN A 106 9.23 2.91 -3.38
CA ASN A 106 10.06 2.86 -4.58
C ASN A 106 9.63 1.76 -5.57
N VAL A 107 8.32 1.56 -5.72
CA VAL A 107 7.78 0.63 -6.71
C VAL A 107 7.72 1.31 -8.07
N ASP A 108 8.41 0.74 -9.06
CA ASP A 108 8.40 1.25 -10.43
C ASP A 108 7.19 0.69 -11.21
N LEU A 109 6.29 1.59 -11.61
CA LEU A 109 5.11 1.30 -12.43
C LEU A 109 5.22 1.97 -13.81
N THR A 110 6.42 2.16 -14.34
CA THR A 110 6.62 2.62 -15.73
C THR A 110 6.15 1.61 -16.78
N SER A 111 5.91 0.36 -16.37
CA SER A 111 5.31 -0.70 -17.18
C SER A 111 4.35 -1.57 -16.35
N ASP A 112 3.56 -2.40 -17.04
CA ASP A 112 2.72 -3.41 -16.40
C ASP A 112 3.56 -4.34 -15.50
N GLN A 113 3.01 -4.65 -14.32
CA GLN A 113 3.62 -5.52 -13.32
C GLN A 113 2.70 -6.71 -13.05
N ALA A 114 3.20 -7.92 -13.28
CA ALA A 114 2.46 -9.15 -13.03
C ALA A 114 3.23 -10.08 -12.08
N GLY A 115 2.50 -10.75 -11.19
CA GLY A 115 3.07 -11.73 -10.28
C GLY A 115 3.83 -11.14 -9.10
N ILE A 116 3.56 -9.88 -8.74
CA ILE A 116 4.11 -9.30 -7.50
C ILE A 116 3.50 -10.05 -6.32
N ALA A 117 4.33 -10.75 -5.55
CA ALA A 117 3.91 -11.45 -4.36
C ALA A 117 4.37 -10.69 -3.12
N PHE A 118 3.44 -10.32 -2.25
CA PHE A 118 3.73 -9.75 -0.94
C PHE A 118 3.54 -10.80 0.14
N LYS A 119 4.47 -10.89 1.10
CA LYS A 119 4.31 -11.74 2.28
C LYS A 119 3.95 -10.88 3.48
N LEU A 120 2.95 -11.30 4.25
CA LEU A 120 2.57 -10.60 5.46
C LEU A 120 3.57 -10.88 6.60
N SER A 121 3.96 -9.82 7.30
CA SER A 121 4.73 -9.90 8.54
C SER A 121 3.79 -9.90 9.73
N ILE A 122 3.98 -10.86 10.63
CA ILE A 122 3.31 -10.89 11.93
C ILE A 122 3.92 -9.84 12.86
N ASP A 123 3.10 -9.32 13.77
CA ASP A 123 3.63 -8.61 14.94
C ASP A 123 4.26 -9.65 15.87
N PRO A 124 5.58 -9.65 16.11
CA PRO A 124 6.19 -10.62 17.01
C PRO A 124 5.71 -10.47 18.46
N ASP A 125 4.97 -9.40 18.80
CA ASP A 125 4.52 -9.19 20.17
C ASP A 125 3.16 -8.48 20.32
N PRO A 126 2.06 -9.20 20.61
CA PRO A 126 0.81 -8.56 21.00
C PRO A 126 0.81 -8.02 22.46
N ASP A 127 1.89 -8.16 23.25
CA ASP A 127 1.92 -7.74 24.66
C ASP A 127 3.36 -7.40 25.16
N PRO A 128 3.73 -6.12 25.42
CA PRO A 128 5.10 -5.77 25.81
C PRO A 128 5.45 -6.37 27.20
N ASP A 129 6.18 -7.48 27.23
CA ASP A 129 6.76 -8.04 28.46
C ASP A 129 7.92 -7.13 28.91
N PRO A 130 7.88 -6.49 30.09
CA PRO A 130 8.94 -5.57 30.53
C PRO A 130 10.29 -6.23 30.86
N SER A 131 10.55 -7.49 30.47
CA SER A 131 11.74 -8.26 30.87
C SER A 131 12.69 -8.69 29.73
N TYR A 132 12.79 -7.92 28.64
CA TYR A 132 13.79 -8.21 27.60
C TYR A 132 15.23 -7.89 28.06
N ASP A 133 16.06 -8.92 28.15
CA ASP A 133 17.52 -8.80 28.24
C ASP A 133 18.09 -8.54 26.83
N GLU A 134 18.54 -7.30 26.58
CA GLU A 134 19.03 -6.83 25.28
C GLU A 134 20.35 -7.48 24.80
N SER A 135 20.89 -8.45 25.54
CA SER A 135 22.15 -9.12 25.19
C SER A 135 22.02 -10.26 24.17
N LEU A 136 20.81 -10.64 23.77
CA LEU A 136 20.59 -11.74 22.82
C LEU A 136 20.35 -11.23 21.39
N PRO A 137 21.07 -11.78 20.39
CA PRO A 137 20.87 -11.38 19.00
C PRO A 137 19.49 -11.89 18.51
N VAL A 138 18.79 -11.05 17.73
CA VAL A 138 17.38 -11.22 17.31
C VAL A 138 17.06 -12.60 16.71
N TRP A 139 18.05 -13.29 16.12
CA TRP A 139 17.89 -14.64 15.56
C TRP A 139 17.73 -15.75 16.63
N LEU A 140 18.14 -15.52 17.88
CA LEU A 140 18.00 -16.49 18.98
C LEU A 140 16.62 -16.41 19.65
N LEU A 141 16.01 -15.23 19.70
CA LEU A 141 14.63 -15.02 20.20
C LEU A 141 13.60 -15.83 19.38
N TYR A 142 13.82 -15.91 18.07
CA TYR A 142 12.98 -16.70 17.16
C TYR A 142 13.01 -18.22 17.46
N TYR A 143 14.12 -18.73 18.00
CA TYR A 143 14.29 -20.16 18.27
C TYR A 143 13.72 -20.60 19.63
N VAL A 144 13.77 -19.73 20.65
CA VAL A 144 13.26 -20.04 22.00
C VAL A 144 11.72 -20.03 22.02
N ASN A 145 11.07 -19.13 21.29
CA ASN A 145 9.61 -19.06 21.25
C ASN A 145 8.96 -20.22 20.49
N LYS A 146 9.64 -20.77 19.47
CA LYS A 146 9.19 -21.98 18.77
C LYS A 146 9.23 -23.23 19.66
N GLN A 147 10.09 -23.26 20.67
CA GLN A 147 10.16 -24.37 21.64
C GLN A 147 9.07 -24.28 22.72
N ARG A 148 8.65 -23.08 23.12
CA ARG A 148 7.58 -22.89 24.12
C ARG A 148 6.18 -23.14 23.53
N ALA A 149 5.94 -22.78 22.27
CA ALA A 149 4.68 -23.09 21.59
C ALA A 149 4.45 -24.61 21.43
N ASN A 150 5.53 -25.39 21.29
CA ASN A 150 5.45 -26.85 21.16
C ASN A 150 5.22 -27.60 22.48
N CYS A 151 5.49 -26.99 23.65
CA CYS A 151 5.24 -27.65 24.94
C CYS A 151 3.79 -27.52 25.44
N HIS A 152 2.94 -26.73 24.79
CA HIS A 152 1.54 -26.56 25.22
C HIS A 152 0.55 -27.53 24.56
N ALA A 153 0.97 -28.25 23.51
CA ALA A 153 0.11 -29.14 22.74
C ALA A 153 0.23 -30.63 23.11
N ASP A 154 1.37 -31.09 23.65
CA ASP A 154 1.52 -32.47 24.12
C ASP A 154 2.41 -32.52 25.37
N ARG A 155 1.79 -32.93 26.48
CA ARG A 155 2.35 -33.16 27.84
C ARG A 155 3.89 -33.23 27.95
N CYS A 156 4.47 -32.37 28.79
CA CYS A 156 5.69 -32.70 29.55
C CYS A 156 5.37 -33.72 30.65
#